data_AF-A0A3N0CNM0-F1
#
_entry.id   AF-A0A3N0CNM0-F1
#
_cell.length_a   1.000
_cell.length_b   1.000
_cell.length_c   1.000
_cell.angle_alpha   90.00
_cell.angle_beta   90.00
_cell.angle_gamma   90.00
#
_symmetry.space_group_name_H-M   'P 1'
#
loop_
_entity.id
_entity.type
_entity.pdbx_description
1 polymer ?
#
loop_
_entity_poly.entity_id
_entity_poly.type
_entity_poly.pdbx_seq_one_letter_code
_entity_poly.pdbx_strand_id
1 'polypeptide(L)'
;MIVGMTAALLAAALFGAIAAIQASVIRRHGLLSKPMLGVLVAYLVGWLLHLVAIAELPLYLAQVGVGASLVVTALIASFVLGEPLRREHWVAVGAMVVGLGVLATAAGEIGTSSFTDRTTIALYTVLAVTSLLGWTAFRWTHRYSGVVIATLAGVAYGLSPIATRALVDFTYSPDTLATAISIGLFGSLGFLLYSVALNRTSVTAATSPQILLQTAIPAVVGIALFNDQVRDGWWPVAVAAFVVSVAASVVLCGAEARLDLVDGLNVEVEGELT
;
A
#
# COMPACT_ATOMS: atom_id res chain seq x y z
N MET A 1 -10.24 18.54 1.22
CA MET A 1 -8.75 18.68 1.15
C MET A 1 -8.03 18.57 2.51
N ILE A 2 -8.15 19.50 3.47
CA ILE A 2 -7.39 19.40 4.75
C ILE A 2 -7.71 18.12 5.52
N VAL A 3 -9.00 17.76 5.63
CA VAL A 3 -9.44 16.52 6.30
C VAL A 3 -8.86 15.30 5.59
N GLY A 4 -9.02 15.21 4.27
CA GLY A 4 -8.48 14.11 3.46
C GLY A 4 -6.97 13.96 3.57
N MET A 5 -6.21 15.06 3.49
CA MET A 5 -4.75 15.03 3.62
C MET A 5 -4.30 14.62 5.03
N THR A 6 -4.97 15.13 6.07
CA THR A 6 -4.72 14.71 7.45
C THR A 6 -4.97 13.22 7.62
N ALA A 7 -6.09 12.71 7.10
CA ALA A 7 -6.43 11.30 7.15
C ALA A 7 -5.41 10.44 6.38
N ALA A 8 -4.98 10.87 5.19
CA ALA A 8 -3.97 10.18 4.40
C ALA A 8 -2.62 10.10 5.12
N LEU A 9 -2.17 11.19 5.75
CA LEU A 9 -0.90 11.23 6.49
C LEU A 9 -0.95 10.43 7.80
N LEU A 10 -2.09 10.44 8.50
CA LEU A 10 -2.30 9.59 9.68
C LEU A 10 -2.34 8.10 9.29
N ALA A 11 -3.02 7.77 8.19
CA ALA A 11 -3.03 6.42 7.63
C ALA A 11 -1.60 6.00 7.24
N ALA A 12 -0.85 6.87 6.58
CA ALA A 12 0.55 6.63 6.23
C ALA A 12 1.43 6.37 7.46
N ALA A 13 1.25 7.15 8.52
CA ALA A 13 1.98 6.94 9.77
C ALA A 13 1.68 5.58 10.42
N LEU A 14 0.40 5.21 10.50
CA LEU A 14 0.00 3.90 11.03
C LEU A 14 0.52 2.78 10.14
N PHE A 15 0.26 2.81 8.83
CA PHE A 15 0.72 1.78 7.91
C PHE A 15 2.23 1.64 7.90
N GLY A 16 2.98 2.74 7.97
CA GLY A 16 4.43 2.71 8.00
C GLY A 16 4.98 2.02 9.26
N ALA A 17 4.39 2.32 10.43
CA ALA A 17 4.74 1.65 11.68
C ALA A 17 4.33 0.16 11.69
N ILE A 18 3.15 -0.16 11.16
CA ILE A 18 2.63 -1.53 11.11
C ILE A 18 3.45 -2.39 10.14
N ALA A 19 3.87 -1.85 8.99
CA ALA A 19 4.67 -2.58 8.00
C ALA A 19 6.00 -3.10 8.60
N ALA A 20 6.69 -2.24 9.38
CA ALA A 20 7.89 -2.64 10.12
C ALA A 20 7.62 -3.80 11.09
N ILE A 21 6.49 -3.77 11.80
CA ILE A 21 6.09 -4.83 12.75
C ILE A 21 5.66 -6.10 12.00
N GLN A 22 4.96 -5.98 10.88
CA GLN A 22 4.47 -7.13 10.11
C GLN A 22 5.62 -8.00 9.61
N ALA A 23 6.66 -7.39 9.07
CA ALA A 23 7.84 -8.09 8.54
C ALA A 23 8.54 -8.94 9.61
N SER A 24 8.66 -8.43 10.84
CA SER A 24 9.25 -9.19 11.94
C SER A 24 8.30 -10.27 12.47
N VAL A 25 7.01 -9.95 12.64
CA VAL A 25 6.00 -10.89 13.15
C VAL A 25 5.79 -12.08 12.21
N ILE A 26 5.75 -11.87 10.89
CA ILE A 26 5.53 -12.94 9.91
C ILE A 26 6.71 -13.92 9.85
N ARG A 27 7.93 -13.43 10.04
CA ARG A 27 9.16 -14.24 10.11
C ARG A 27 9.27 -15.03 11.42
N ARG A 28 8.90 -14.42 12.56
CA ARG A 28 9.05 -15.02 13.89
C ARG A 28 7.91 -15.95 14.29
N HIS A 29 6.67 -15.56 14.03
CA HIS A 29 5.49 -16.26 14.54
C HIS A 29 4.63 -16.90 13.44
N GLY A 30 4.86 -16.53 12.18
CA GLY A 30 4.07 -17.04 11.05
C GLY A 30 2.70 -16.38 10.91
N LEU A 31 2.01 -16.75 9.82
CA LEU A 31 0.81 -16.07 9.34
C LEU A 31 -0.42 -16.25 10.22
N LEU A 32 -0.58 -17.42 10.85
CA LEU A 32 -1.77 -17.76 11.65
C LEU A 32 -1.60 -17.46 13.15
N SER A 33 -0.63 -16.61 13.49
CA SER A 33 -0.28 -16.31 14.87
C SER A 33 -1.16 -15.21 15.49
N LYS A 34 -1.32 -15.23 16.82
CA LYS A 34 -2.06 -14.17 17.55
C LYS A 34 -1.45 -12.77 17.33
N PRO A 35 -0.12 -12.57 17.31
CA PRO A 35 0.46 -11.27 16.98
C PRO A 35 0.08 -10.79 15.57
N MET A 36 -0.03 -11.69 14.59
CA MET A 36 -0.46 -11.34 13.24
C MET A 36 -1.91 -10.85 13.20
N LEU A 37 -2.79 -11.36 14.06
CA LEU A 37 -4.13 -10.81 14.22
C LEU A 37 -4.09 -9.36 14.72
N GLY A 38 -3.17 -9.03 15.63
CA GLY A 38 -2.93 -7.66 16.09
C GLY A 38 -2.49 -6.74 14.95
N VAL A 39 -1.57 -7.22 14.10
CA VAL A 39 -1.12 -6.51 12.88
C VAL A 39 -2.31 -6.26 11.93
N LEU A 40 -3.14 -7.29 11.69
CA LEU A 40 -4.33 -7.16 10.85
C LEU A 40 -5.31 -6.11 11.39
N VAL A 41 -5.62 -6.14 12.69
CA VAL A 41 -6.51 -5.16 13.32
C VAL A 41 -5.94 -3.74 13.20
N ALA A 42 -4.63 -3.56 13.39
CA ALA A 42 -4.00 -2.27 13.21
C ALA A 42 -4.10 -1.76 11.76
N TYR A 43 -3.95 -2.64 10.76
CA TYR A 43 -4.18 -2.29 9.36
C TYR A 43 -5.62 -1.88 9.10
N LEU A 44 -6.61 -2.54 9.71
CA LEU A 44 -8.02 -2.15 9.56
C LEU A 44 -8.28 -0.74 10.10
N VAL A 45 -7.64 -0.35 11.21
CA VAL A 45 -7.72 1.02 11.73
C VAL A 45 -7.11 2.03 10.76
N GLY A 46 -5.92 1.73 10.21
CA GLY A 46 -5.32 2.57 9.17
C GLY A 46 -6.18 2.65 7.90
N TRP A 47 -6.85 1.56 7.54
CA TRP A 47 -7.76 1.52 6.40
C TRP A 47 -8.98 2.44 6.60
N LEU A 48 -9.52 2.57 7.81
CA LEU A 48 -10.61 3.52 8.08
C LEU A 48 -10.18 4.98 7.81
N LEU A 49 -8.95 5.34 8.17
CA LEU A 49 -8.40 6.66 7.84
C LEU A 49 -8.16 6.81 6.33
N HIS A 50 -7.70 5.75 5.67
CA HIS A 50 -7.54 5.74 4.22
C HIS A 50 -8.89 5.87 3.49
N LEU A 51 -9.97 5.29 4.02
CA LEU A 51 -11.32 5.48 3.50
C LEU A 51 -11.74 6.95 3.56
N VAL A 52 -11.47 7.64 4.67
CA VAL A 52 -11.72 9.09 4.78
C VAL A 52 -10.89 9.86 3.74
N ALA A 53 -9.64 9.48 3.52
CA ALA A 53 -8.82 10.09 2.48
C ALA A 53 -9.40 9.86 1.06
N ILE A 54 -9.89 8.66 0.75
CA ILE A 54 -10.50 8.32 -0.55
C ILE A 54 -11.80 9.08 -0.80
N ALA A 55 -12.57 9.38 0.27
CA ALA A 55 -13.78 10.19 0.19
C ALA A 55 -13.50 11.67 -0.08
N GLU A 56 -12.34 12.16 0.34
CA GLU A 56 -12.01 13.59 0.37
C GLU A 56 -10.94 14.01 -0.64
N LEU A 57 -10.35 13.05 -1.36
CA LEU A 57 -9.26 13.27 -2.30
C LEU A 57 -9.44 12.41 -3.58
N PRO A 58 -8.94 12.91 -4.73
CA PRO A 58 -8.67 12.07 -5.89
C PRO A 58 -7.80 10.86 -5.52
N LEU A 59 -8.03 9.71 -6.16
CA LEU A 59 -7.31 8.47 -5.85
C LEU A 59 -5.80 8.65 -6.01
N TYR A 60 -5.33 9.29 -7.07
CA TYR A 60 -3.88 9.50 -7.24
C TYR A 60 -3.24 10.24 -6.06
N LEU A 61 -3.94 11.21 -5.45
CA LEU A 61 -3.44 11.97 -4.32
C LEU A 61 -3.55 11.18 -3.02
N ALA A 62 -4.68 10.51 -2.78
CA ALA A 62 -4.85 9.63 -1.62
C ALA A 62 -3.76 8.55 -1.56
N GLN A 63 -3.43 7.96 -2.72
CA GLN A 63 -2.47 6.86 -2.83
C GLN A 63 -1.02 7.32 -2.65
N VAL A 64 -0.65 8.49 -3.17
CA VAL A 64 0.67 9.07 -2.87
C VAL A 64 0.76 9.49 -1.40
N GLY A 65 -0.31 10.03 -0.84
CA GLY A 65 -0.40 10.36 0.59
C GLY A 65 -0.14 9.13 1.47
N VAL A 66 -0.82 8.01 1.20
CA VAL A 66 -0.58 6.73 1.87
C VAL A 66 0.83 6.19 1.56
N GLY A 67 1.33 6.37 0.34
CA GLY A 67 2.68 5.97 -0.07
C GLY A 67 3.81 6.67 0.70
N ALA A 68 3.52 7.78 1.37
CA ALA A 68 4.43 8.42 2.32
C ALA A 68 4.67 7.57 3.58
N SER A 69 3.96 6.45 3.77
CA SER A 69 4.20 5.49 4.85
C SER A 69 5.65 5.01 4.89
N LEU A 70 6.30 4.86 3.73
CA LEU A 70 7.70 4.45 3.65
C LEU A 70 8.68 5.50 4.19
N VAL A 71 8.30 6.79 4.21
CA VAL A 71 9.06 7.80 4.94
C VAL A 71 9.01 7.48 6.42
N VAL A 72 7.83 7.18 6.96
CA VAL A 72 7.64 6.83 8.36
C VAL A 72 8.38 5.55 8.72
N THR A 73 8.27 4.51 7.90
CA THR A 73 9.00 3.25 8.08
C THR A 73 10.51 3.47 8.08
N ALA A 74 11.04 4.25 7.12
CA ALA A 74 12.47 4.54 7.05
C ALA A 74 12.98 5.34 8.27
N LEU A 75 12.19 6.28 8.78
CA LEU A 75 12.52 7.05 9.98
C LEU A 75 12.49 6.17 11.24
N ILE A 76 11.47 5.32 11.39
CA ILE A 76 11.40 4.34 12.48
C ILE A 76 12.60 3.39 12.40
N ALA A 77 12.93 2.89 11.22
CA ALA A 77 14.09 2.04 10.99
C ALA A 77 15.39 2.73 11.45
N SER A 78 15.62 3.96 11.00
CA SER A 78 16.81 4.73 11.39
C SER A 78 16.89 4.96 12.89
N PHE A 79 15.76 5.26 13.54
CA PHE A 79 15.69 5.49 14.98
C PHE A 79 15.95 4.21 15.79
N VAL A 80 15.28 3.11 15.45
CA VAL A 80 15.40 1.82 16.16
C VAL A 80 16.79 1.24 16.02
N LEU A 81 17.42 1.38 14.85
CA LEU A 81 18.74 0.83 14.57
C LEU A 81 19.89 1.72 15.06
N GLY A 82 19.61 2.98 15.43
CA GLY A 82 20.64 3.97 15.74
C GLY A 82 21.55 4.33 14.56
N GLU A 83 21.20 3.91 13.35
CA GLU A 83 21.95 4.20 12.13
C GLU A 83 21.33 5.36 11.36
N PRO A 84 22.10 6.40 11.01
CA PRO A 84 21.57 7.53 10.27
C PRO A 84 21.19 7.15 8.84
N LEU A 85 20.10 7.75 8.34
CA LEU A 85 19.72 7.65 6.93
C LEU A 85 20.84 8.13 6.00
N ARG A 86 21.11 7.35 4.94
CA ARG A 86 22.00 7.75 3.84
C ARG A 86 21.46 8.98 3.12
N ARG A 87 22.35 9.73 2.47
CA ARG A 87 21.99 10.93 1.67
C ARG A 87 20.90 10.64 0.64
N GLU A 88 20.98 9.49 -0.03
CA GLU A 88 19.97 9.05 -1.01
C GLU A 88 18.56 8.91 -0.41
N HIS A 89 18.44 8.40 0.83
CA HIS A 89 17.16 8.27 1.52
C HIS A 89 16.61 9.64 1.94
N TRP A 90 17.46 10.56 2.41
CA TRP A 90 17.03 11.93 2.70
C TRP A 90 16.55 12.67 1.46
N VAL A 91 17.22 12.50 0.33
CA VAL A 91 16.77 13.04 -0.96
C VAL A 91 15.40 12.46 -1.33
N ALA A 92 15.19 11.14 -1.14
CA ALA A 92 13.90 10.51 -1.38
C ALA A 92 12.80 11.03 -0.43
N VAL A 93 13.10 11.23 0.87
CA VAL A 93 12.15 11.86 1.81
C VAL A 93 11.76 13.26 1.32
N GLY A 94 12.73 14.10 0.96
CA GLY A 94 12.47 15.43 0.42
C GLY A 94 11.64 15.39 -0.87
N ALA A 95 11.99 14.49 -1.80
CA ALA A 95 11.27 14.29 -3.05
C ALA A 95 9.81 13.85 -2.83
N MET A 96 9.56 12.96 -1.86
CA MET A 96 8.21 12.55 -1.47
C MET A 96 7.40 13.72 -0.91
N VAL A 97 7.97 14.48 0.04
CA VAL A 97 7.27 15.63 0.66
C VAL A 97 6.94 16.70 -0.37
N VAL A 98 7.91 17.07 -1.21
CA VAL A 98 7.71 18.07 -2.27
C VAL A 98 6.71 17.55 -3.30
N GLY A 99 6.87 16.31 -3.77
CA GLY A 99 5.97 15.70 -4.75
C GLY A 99 4.53 15.63 -4.23
N LEU A 100 4.32 15.22 -2.97
CA LEU A 100 2.99 15.20 -2.36
C LEU A 100 2.39 16.60 -2.23
N GLY A 101 3.17 17.62 -1.84
CA GLY A 101 2.71 19.00 -1.77
C GLY A 101 2.33 19.57 -3.14
N VAL A 102 3.15 19.31 -4.16
CA VAL A 102 2.87 19.69 -5.55
C VAL A 102 1.61 18.97 -6.05
N LEU A 103 1.46 17.68 -5.77
CA LEU A 103 0.29 16.92 -6.19
C LEU A 103 -1.00 17.40 -5.48
N ALA A 104 -0.91 17.77 -4.20
CA ALA A 104 -2.02 18.35 -3.46
C ALA A 104 -2.46 19.71 -4.01
N THR A 105 -1.52 20.53 -4.51
CA THR A 105 -1.83 21.82 -5.17
C THR A 105 -2.31 21.66 -6.61
N ALA A 106 -1.87 20.61 -7.30
CA ALA A 106 -2.32 20.26 -8.64
C ALA A 106 -3.69 19.57 -8.64
N ALA A 107 -4.18 19.11 -7.49
CA ALA A 107 -5.37 18.29 -7.43
C ALA A 107 -6.64 19.06 -7.82
N GLY A 108 -7.45 18.43 -8.66
CA GLY A 108 -8.74 18.94 -9.10
C GLY A 108 -9.91 18.35 -8.32
N GLU A 109 -11.10 18.44 -8.91
CA GLU A 109 -12.32 17.86 -8.36
C GLU A 109 -12.25 16.33 -8.26
N ILE A 110 -12.95 15.79 -7.27
CA ILE A 110 -13.09 14.36 -7.06
C ILE A 110 -14.09 13.83 -8.09
N GLY A 111 -13.74 12.72 -8.70
CA GLY A 111 -14.57 12.03 -9.68
C GLY A 111 -15.78 11.31 -9.09
N THR A 112 -16.47 10.53 -9.92
CA THR A 112 -17.63 9.75 -9.52
C THR A 112 -17.24 8.58 -8.60
N SER A 113 -18.18 8.22 -7.74
CA SER A 113 -18.13 7.06 -6.84
C SER A 113 -19.03 5.92 -7.32
N SER A 114 -19.74 6.11 -8.45
CA SER A 114 -20.74 5.18 -8.95
C SER A 114 -20.11 3.94 -9.60
N PHE A 115 -20.69 2.79 -9.29
CA PHE A 115 -20.32 1.50 -9.87
C PHE A 115 -21.46 0.99 -10.74
N THR A 116 -21.07 0.30 -11.82
CA THR A 116 -21.99 -0.45 -12.66
C THR A 116 -21.75 -1.94 -12.45
N ASP A 117 -22.73 -2.78 -12.80
CA ASP A 117 -22.59 -4.24 -12.76
C ASP A 117 -21.33 -4.71 -13.49
N ARG A 118 -20.99 -4.07 -14.61
CA ARG A 118 -19.77 -4.39 -15.38
C ARG A 118 -18.51 -4.13 -14.58
N THR A 119 -18.44 -3.02 -13.85
CA THR A 119 -17.29 -2.68 -12.98
C THR A 119 -17.17 -3.70 -11.85
N THR A 120 -18.29 -4.08 -11.22
CA THR A 120 -18.32 -5.09 -10.16
C THR A 120 -17.88 -6.45 -10.69
N ILE A 121 -18.41 -6.90 -11.82
CA ILE A 121 -17.99 -8.15 -12.47
C ILE A 121 -16.49 -8.12 -12.82
N ALA A 122 -15.98 -6.99 -13.32
CA ALA A 122 -14.56 -6.83 -13.62
C ALA A 122 -13.70 -6.97 -12.34
N LEU A 123 -14.10 -6.34 -11.23
CA LEU A 123 -13.43 -6.49 -9.94
C LEU A 123 -13.38 -7.96 -9.50
N TYR A 124 -14.50 -8.67 -9.50
CA TYR A 124 -14.52 -10.10 -9.13
C TYR A 124 -13.72 -10.98 -10.08
N THR A 125 -13.70 -10.64 -11.38
CA THR A 125 -12.89 -11.35 -12.38
C THR A 125 -11.39 -11.17 -12.08
N VAL A 126 -10.94 -9.94 -11.84
CA VAL A 126 -9.53 -9.68 -11.51
C VAL A 126 -9.17 -10.28 -10.16
N LEU A 127 -10.08 -10.28 -9.18
CA LEU A 127 -9.89 -10.98 -7.91
C LEU A 127 -9.66 -12.48 -8.12
N ALA A 128 -10.49 -13.14 -8.92
CA ALA A 128 -10.37 -14.57 -9.22
C ALA A 128 -9.05 -14.88 -9.93
N VAL A 129 -8.68 -14.09 -10.95
CA VAL A 129 -7.42 -14.24 -11.69
C VAL A 129 -6.22 -14.02 -10.76
N THR A 130 -6.22 -12.96 -9.96
CA THR A 130 -5.14 -12.64 -9.01
C THR A 130 -5.00 -13.74 -7.95
N SER A 131 -6.12 -14.29 -7.47
CA SER A 131 -6.13 -15.40 -6.52
C SER A 131 -5.54 -16.68 -7.12
N LEU A 132 -5.92 -17.01 -8.36
CA LEU A 132 -5.39 -18.17 -9.09
C LEU A 132 -3.88 -18.01 -9.34
N LEU A 133 -3.46 -16.86 -9.86
CA LEU A 133 -2.04 -16.55 -10.07
C LEU A 133 -1.27 -16.58 -8.75
N GLY A 134 -1.84 -16.02 -7.67
CA GLY A 134 -1.23 -16.03 -6.34
C GLY A 134 -1.05 -17.44 -5.81
N TRP A 135 -2.06 -18.31 -5.98
CA TRP A 135 -1.98 -19.72 -5.62
C TRP A 135 -0.92 -20.48 -6.44
N THR A 136 -0.88 -20.27 -7.76
CA THR A 136 0.15 -20.90 -8.61
C THR A 136 1.56 -20.43 -8.24
N ALA A 137 1.76 -19.12 -8.03
CA ALA A 137 3.03 -18.56 -7.60
C ALA A 137 3.42 -19.04 -6.20
N PHE A 138 2.46 -19.22 -5.29
CA PHE A 138 2.68 -19.82 -3.98
C PHE A 138 3.21 -21.26 -4.08
N ARG A 139 2.67 -22.07 -5.00
CA ARG A 139 3.16 -23.44 -5.22
C ARG A 139 4.47 -23.52 -6.00
N TRP A 140 4.87 -22.43 -6.65
CA TRP A 140 6.09 -22.38 -7.44
C TRP A 140 7.34 -22.25 -6.54
N THR A 141 8.25 -23.22 -6.60
CA THR A 141 9.46 -23.33 -5.77
C THR A 141 10.65 -22.53 -6.31
N HIS A 142 10.42 -21.57 -7.21
CA HIS A 142 11.50 -20.81 -7.85
C HIS A 142 11.93 -19.58 -7.05
N ARG A 143 13.20 -19.16 -7.20
CA ARG A 143 13.79 -18.01 -6.48
C ARG A 143 13.05 -16.68 -6.65
N TYR A 144 12.29 -16.52 -7.74
CA TYR A 144 11.51 -15.30 -8.01
C TYR A 144 10.06 -15.36 -7.52
N SER A 145 9.62 -16.49 -6.95
CA SER A 145 8.24 -16.68 -6.47
C SER A 145 7.83 -15.57 -5.49
N GLY A 146 8.69 -15.20 -4.54
CA GLY A 146 8.41 -14.13 -3.57
C GLY A 146 8.10 -12.78 -4.24
N VAL A 147 8.88 -12.38 -5.25
CA VAL A 147 8.68 -11.11 -5.98
C VAL A 147 7.39 -11.14 -6.81
N VAL A 148 7.08 -12.28 -7.44
CA VAL A 148 5.82 -12.43 -8.18
C VAL A 148 4.62 -12.35 -7.25
N ILE A 149 4.68 -13.03 -6.09
CA ILE A 149 3.63 -12.96 -5.07
C ILE A 149 3.47 -11.53 -4.56
N ALA A 150 4.57 -10.80 -4.34
CA ALA A 150 4.53 -9.40 -3.92
C ALA A 150 3.89 -8.48 -4.97
N THR A 151 4.19 -8.74 -6.25
CA THR A 151 3.58 -8.03 -7.38
C THR A 151 2.06 -8.22 -7.38
N LEU A 152 1.60 -9.47 -7.19
CA LEU A 152 0.17 -9.78 -7.09
C LEU A 152 -0.46 -9.18 -5.83
N ALA A 153 0.28 -9.08 -4.73
CA ALA A 153 -0.16 -8.37 -3.53
C ALA A 153 -0.40 -6.89 -3.81
N GLY A 154 0.49 -6.25 -4.57
CA GLY A 154 0.33 -4.86 -5.03
C GLY A 154 -0.90 -4.67 -5.91
N VAL A 155 -1.20 -5.62 -6.81
CA VAL A 155 -2.45 -5.61 -7.60
C VAL A 155 -3.67 -5.69 -6.67
N ALA A 156 -3.70 -6.65 -5.75
CA ALA A 156 -4.82 -6.83 -4.84
C ALA A 156 -5.02 -5.60 -3.93
N TYR A 157 -3.94 -5.08 -3.35
CA TYR A 157 -3.99 -3.85 -2.54
C TYR A 157 -4.37 -2.62 -3.36
N GLY A 158 -3.95 -2.51 -4.62
CA GLY A 158 -4.34 -1.40 -5.50
C GLY A 158 -5.81 -1.43 -5.92
N LEU A 159 -6.43 -2.61 -6.00
CA LEU A 159 -7.86 -2.74 -6.29
C LEU A 159 -8.75 -2.48 -5.08
N SER A 160 -8.25 -2.68 -3.86
CA SER A 160 -8.98 -2.38 -2.62
C SER A 160 -9.47 -0.91 -2.51
N PRO A 161 -8.64 0.13 -2.75
CA PRO A 161 -9.09 1.52 -2.71
C PRO A 161 -10.02 1.89 -3.87
N ILE A 162 -9.87 1.25 -5.03
CA ILE A 162 -10.85 1.39 -6.13
C ILE A 162 -12.22 0.92 -5.65
N ALA A 163 -12.32 -0.29 -5.10
CA ALA A 163 -13.56 -0.79 -4.54
C ALA A 163 -14.05 0.06 -3.34
N THR A 164 -13.13 0.61 -2.54
CA THR A 164 -13.45 1.48 -1.39
C THR A 164 -14.13 2.77 -1.84
N ARG A 165 -13.82 3.29 -3.03
CA ARG A 165 -14.50 4.47 -3.58
C ARG A 165 -16.03 4.27 -3.69
N ALA A 166 -16.50 3.02 -3.86
CA ALA A 166 -17.93 2.70 -3.86
C ALA A 166 -18.62 2.93 -2.51
N LEU A 167 -17.87 2.88 -1.39
CA LEU A 167 -18.44 3.09 -0.06
C LEU A 167 -18.71 4.57 0.25
N VAL A 168 -18.18 5.49 -0.55
CA VAL A 168 -18.37 6.93 -0.32
C VAL A 168 -19.86 7.30 -0.40
N ASP A 169 -20.57 6.74 -1.39
CA ASP A 169 -22.02 6.92 -1.58
C ASP A 169 -22.77 5.59 -1.37
N PHE A 170 -22.55 4.97 -0.21
CA PHE A 170 -23.13 3.67 0.11
C PHE A 170 -24.67 3.69 0.15
N THR A 171 -25.28 2.72 -0.54
CA THR A 171 -26.72 2.44 -0.50
C THR A 171 -26.98 0.97 -0.16
N TYR A 172 -28.08 0.66 0.53
CA TYR A 172 -28.49 -0.72 0.85
C TYR A 172 -29.12 -1.41 -0.38
N SER A 173 -28.30 -1.64 -1.41
CA SER A 173 -28.67 -2.38 -2.62
C SER A 173 -27.75 -3.60 -2.80
N PRO A 174 -28.18 -4.65 -3.52
CA PRO A 174 -27.34 -5.80 -3.82
C PRO A 174 -26.02 -5.43 -4.51
N ASP A 175 -26.04 -4.43 -5.41
CA ASP A 175 -24.88 -4.04 -6.23
C ASP A 175 -23.82 -3.32 -5.39
N THR A 176 -24.25 -2.42 -4.51
CA THR A 176 -23.36 -1.76 -3.55
C THR A 176 -22.78 -2.77 -2.56
N LEU A 177 -23.60 -3.71 -2.08
CA LEU A 177 -23.14 -4.74 -1.15
C LEU A 177 -22.10 -5.66 -1.80
N ALA A 178 -22.34 -6.08 -3.05
CA ALA A 178 -21.37 -6.88 -3.80
C ALA A 178 -20.04 -6.14 -3.96
N THR A 179 -20.06 -4.84 -4.21
CA THR A 179 -18.86 -4.02 -4.31
C THR A 179 -18.17 -3.87 -2.95
N ALA A 180 -18.93 -3.64 -1.88
CA ALA A 180 -18.42 -3.52 -0.51
C ALA A 180 -17.69 -4.81 -0.05
N ILE A 181 -18.24 -5.99 -0.37
CA ILE A 181 -17.61 -7.27 -0.07
C ILE A 181 -16.23 -7.39 -0.76
N SER A 182 -16.12 -6.90 -2.00
CA SER A 182 -14.87 -6.99 -2.77
C SER A 182 -13.71 -6.25 -2.09
N ILE A 183 -13.98 -5.21 -1.28
CA ILE A 183 -12.96 -4.46 -0.53
C ILE A 183 -12.26 -5.37 0.47
N GLY A 184 -13.05 -6.09 1.26
CA GLY A 184 -12.55 -7.04 2.25
C GLY A 184 -11.78 -8.18 1.58
N LEU A 185 -12.27 -8.67 0.43
CA LEU A 185 -11.62 -9.73 -0.33
C LEU A 185 -10.26 -9.28 -0.90
N PHE A 186 -10.19 -8.11 -1.52
CA PHE A 186 -8.93 -7.56 -2.04
C PHE A 186 -7.94 -7.21 -0.93
N GLY A 187 -8.41 -6.58 0.15
CA GLY A 187 -7.57 -6.27 1.31
C GLY A 187 -7.01 -7.53 1.96
N SER A 188 -7.83 -8.57 2.14
CA SER A 188 -7.41 -9.85 2.70
C SER A 188 -6.44 -10.58 1.77
N LEU A 189 -6.72 -10.63 0.47
CA LEU A 189 -5.84 -11.25 -0.52
C LEU A 189 -4.49 -10.53 -0.58
N GLY A 190 -4.49 -9.19 -0.64
CA GLY A 190 -3.28 -8.37 -0.61
C GLY A 190 -2.44 -8.65 0.64
N PHE A 191 -3.08 -8.66 1.82
CA PHE A 191 -2.41 -8.96 3.09
C PHE A 191 -1.78 -10.34 3.13
N LEU A 192 -2.52 -11.37 2.69
CA LEU A 192 -2.03 -12.75 2.66
C LEU A 192 -0.84 -12.89 1.69
N LEU A 193 -0.98 -12.40 0.45
CA LEU A 193 0.08 -12.46 -0.55
C LEU A 193 1.31 -11.68 -0.08
N TYR A 194 1.14 -10.47 0.45
CA TYR A 194 2.26 -9.67 0.92
C TYR A 194 2.99 -10.33 2.10
N SER A 195 2.25 -10.85 3.08
CA SER A 195 2.81 -11.60 4.20
C SER A 195 3.61 -12.82 3.74
N VAL A 196 3.10 -13.56 2.76
CA VAL A 196 3.82 -14.69 2.15
C VAL A 196 5.07 -14.23 1.41
N ALA A 197 5.01 -13.10 0.70
CA ALA A 197 6.16 -12.55 0.00
C ALA A 197 7.28 -12.13 0.96
N LEU A 198 6.93 -11.47 2.07
CA LEU A 198 7.87 -11.08 3.13
C LEU A 198 8.62 -12.29 3.73
N ASN A 199 7.97 -13.46 3.79
CA ASN A 199 8.62 -14.70 4.21
C ASN A 199 9.48 -15.37 3.12
N ARG A 200 9.35 -14.98 1.85
CA ARG A 200 10.03 -15.63 0.72
C ARG A 200 11.13 -14.79 0.08
N THR A 201 11.16 -13.49 0.34
CA THR A 201 12.15 -12.59 -0.24
C THR A 201 12.53 -11.48 0.74
N SER A 202 13.46 -10.61 0.37
CA SER A 202 13.80 -9.46 1.21
C SER A 202 12.65 -8.47 1.27
N VAL A 203 12.54 -7.70 2.36
CA VAL A 203 11.49 -6.65 2.48
C VAL A 203 11.53 -5.72 1.28
N THR A 204 12.69 -5.19 0.89
CA THR A 204 12.78 -4.31 -0.30
C THR A 204 12.24 -4.97 -1.57
N ALA A 205 12.54 -6.26 -1.81
CA ALA A 205 12.07 -6.98 -2.98
C ALA A 205 10.57 -7.30 -2.96
N ALA A 206 9.97 -7.37 -1.76
CA ALA A 206 8.52 -7.49 -1.57
C ALA A 206 7.81 -6.12 -1.65
N THR A 207 8.24 -5.14 -0.86
CA THR A 207 7.59 -3.83 -0.73
C THR A 207 7.64 -3.04 -2.04
N SER A 208 8.75 -3.08 -2.79
CA SER A 208 8.92 -2.24 -3.99
C SER A 208 7.87 -2.48 -5.09
N PRO A 209 7.66 -3.72 -5.60
CA PRO A 209 6.59 -3.95 -6.57
C PRO A 209 5.20 -3.77 -5.97
N GLN A 210 5.02 -4.08 -4.68
CA GLN A 210 3.75 -3.94 -3.98
C GLN A 210 3.32 -2.46 -3.89
N ILE A 211 4.20 -1.57 -3.39
CA ILE A 211 3.88 -0.14 -3.24
C ILE A 211 3.68 0.52 -4.61
N LEU A 212 4.50 0.18 -5.60
CA LEU A 212 4.37 0.70 -6.96
C LEU A 212 2.98 0.42 -7.52
N LEU A 213 2.54 -0.84 -7.49
CA LEU A 213 1.26 -1.24 -8.07
C LEU A 213 0.08 -0.78 -7.23
N GLN A 214 0.19 -0.83 -5.90
CA GLN A 214 -0.91 -0.35 -5.06
C GLN A 214 -1.14 1.15 -5.25
N THR A 215 -0.12 1.93 -5.59
CA THR A 215 -0.26 3.37 -5.81
C THR A 215 -0.66 3.68 -7.25
N ALA A 216 -0.02 3.04 -8.24
CA ALA A 216 -0.23 3.35 -9.66
C ALA A 216 -1.61 2.91 -10.17
N ILE A 217 -2.07 1.71 -9.82
CA ILE A 217 -3.34 1.15 -10.32
C ILE A 217 -4.53 2.05 -9.95
N PRO A 218 -4.78 2.36 -8.66
CA PRO A 218 -5.87 3.26 -8.27
C PRO A 218 -5.70 4.68 -8.79
N ALA A 219 -4.48 5.20 -8.91
CA ALA A 219 -4.24 6.51 -9.50
C ALA A 219 -4.72 6.58 -10.96
N VAL A 220 -4.35 5.58 -11.77
CA VAL A 220 -4.76 5.48 -13.18
C VAL A 220 -6.25 5.23 -13.29
N VAL A 221 -6.81 4.32 -12.48
CA VAL A 221 -8.25 4.01 -12.50
C VAL A 221 -9.09 5.20 -12.06
N GLY A 222 -8.66 5.95 -11.06
CA GLY A 222 -9.35 7.16 -10.60
C GLY A 222 -9.52 8.19 -11.72
N ILE A 223 -8.45 8.44 -12.49
CA ILE A 223 -8.51 9.36 -13.64
C ILE A 223 -9.34 8.75 -14.78
N ALA A 224 -9.05 7.50 -15.17
CA ALA A 224 -9.59 6.92 -16.39
C ALA A 224 -11.05 6.47 -16.28
N LEU A 225 -11.48 5.98 -15.11
CA LEU A 225 -12.83 5.43 -14.91
C LEU A 225 -13.69 6.28 -13.99
N PHE A 226 -13.10 6.89 -12.96
CA PHE A 226 -13.85 7.73 -12.03
C PHE A 226 -13.81 9.20 -12.40
N ASN A 227 -13.03 9.62 -13.40
CA ASN A 227 -12.95 11.01 -13.82
C ASN A 227 -12.42 11.95 -12.71
N ASP A 228 -11.53 11.44 -11.85
CA ASP A 228 -10.75 12.26 -10.92
C ASP A 228 -9.93 13.29 -11.71
N GLN A 229 -10.09 14.58 -11.38
CA GLN A 229 -9.50 15.67 -12.16
C GLN A 229 -8.13 16.10 -11.63
N VAL A 230 -7.35 16.68 -12.54
CA VAL A 230 -6.17 17.49 -12.23
C VAL A 230 -6.51 18.91 -12.66
N ARG A 231 -6.09 19.91 -11.87
CA ARG A 231 -6.32 21.32 -12.17
C ARG A 231 -5.86 21.66 -13.59
N ASP A 232 -6.64 22.48 -14.30
CA ASP A 232 -6.35 22.88 -15.67
C ASP A 232 -4.94 23.47 -15.82
N GLY A 233 -4.18 22.94 -16.77
CA GLY A 233 -2.78 23.33 -17.03
C GLY A 233 -1.74 22.68 -16.11
N TRP A 234 -2.14 21.87 -15.12
CA TRP A 234 -1.21 21.24 -14.16
C TRP A 234 -0.81 19.81 -14.51
N TRP A 235 -1.38 19.20 -15.58
CA TRP A 235 -1.11 17.81 -15.95
C TRP A 235 0.38 17.42 -16.00
N PRO A 236 1.27 18.16 -16.70
CA PRO A 236 2.69 17.80 -16.72
C PRO A 236 3.33 17.82 -15.33
N VAL A 237 2.94 18.79 -14.50
CA VAL A 237 3.44 18.96 -13.13
C VAL A 237 2.92 17.85 -12.22
N ALA A 238 1.63 17.51 -12.32
CA ALA A 238 1.00 16.44 -11.56
C ALA A 238 1.61 15.07 -11.88
N VAL A 239 1.83 14.78 -13.17
CA VAL A 239 2.47 13.54 -13.62
C VAL A 239 3.91 13.47 -13.12
N ALA A 240 4.68 14.55 -13.26
CA ALA A 240 6.05 14.61 -12.75
C ALA A 240 6.10 14.42 -11.23
N ALA A 241 5.24 15.10 -10.47
CA ALA A 241 5.15 14.98 -9.02
C ALA A 241 4.77 13.55 -8.59
N PHE A 242 3.79 12.93 -9.27
CA PHE A 242 3.38 11.55 -9.02
C PHE A 242 4.54 10.58 -9.27
N VAL A 243 5.21 10.67 -10.43
CA VAL A 243 6.34 9.80 -10.77
C VAL A 243 7.49 9.97 -9.79
N VAL A 244 7.82 11.20 -9.39
CA VAL A 244 8.87 11.49 -8.41
C VAL A 244 8.51 10.91 -7.04
N SER A 245 7.27 11.07 -6.57
CA SER A 245 6.84 10.50 -5.29
C SER A 245 6.88 8.98 -5.30
N VAL A 246 6.38 8.33 -6.37
CA VAL A 246 6.43 6.86 -6.50
C VAL A 246 7.88 6.36 -6.55
N ALA A 247 8.75 7.02 -7.32
CA ALA A 247 10.17 6.68 -7.36
C ALA A 247 10.83 6.85 -5.98
N ALA A 248 10.50 7.92 -5.25
CA ALA A 248 10.97 8.14 -3.89
C ALA A 248 10.52 7.03 -2.92
N SER A 249 9.26 6.60 -2.98
CA SER A 249 8.78 5.44 -2.22
C SER A 249 9.62 4.19 -2.51
N VAL A 250 9.87 3.88 -3.79
CA VAL A 250 10.68 2.70 -4.16
C VAL A 250 12.11 2.80 -3.63
N VAL A 251 12.74 3.98 -3.66
CA VAL A 251 14.07 4.19 -3.05
C VAL A 251 14.03 3.98 -1.53
N LEU A 252 12.97 4.44 -0.85
CA LEU A 252 12.81 4.31 0.59
C LEU A 252 12.61 2.86 1.06
N CYS A 253 12.10 1.96 0.21
CA CYS A 253 12.06 0.52 0.49
C CYS A 253 13.45 -0.06 0.84
N GLY A 254 14.53 0.56 0.34
CA GLY A 254 15.92 0.16 0.65
C GLY A 254 16.36 0.48 2.08
N ALA A 255 15.78 1.52 2.69
CA ALA A 255 16.05 1.88 4.08
C ALA A 255 15.36 0.91 5.07
N GLU A 256 14.17 0.43 4.70
CA GLU A 256 13.34 -0.48 5.49
C GLU A 256 14.03 -1.84 5.74
N ALA A 257 14.76 -2.38 4.74
CA ALA A 257 15.41 -3.69 4.85
C ALA A 257 16.49 -3.80 5.95
N ARG A 258 16.90 -2.68 6.56
CA ARG A 258 17.87 -2.71 7.66
C ARG A 258 17.27 -3.22 8.97
N LEU A 259 15.96 -3.09 9.18
CA LEU A 259 15.28 -3.59 10.37
C LEU A 259 15.33 -5.12 10.48
N ASP A 260 15.21 -5.81 9.35
CA ASP A 260 15.25 -7.27 9.27
C ASP A 260 16.61 -7.86 9.67
N LEU A 261 17.71 -7.13 9.43
CA LEU A 261 19.07 -7.60 9.75
C LEU A 261 19.27 -7.72 11.27
N VAL A 262 18.74 -6.78 12.04
CA VAL A 262 18.86 -6.80 13.52
C VAL A 262 17.92 -7.84 14.12
N ASP A 263 16.71 -7.97 13.59
CA ASP A 263 15.77 -8.99 14.06
C ASP A 263 16.24 -10.42 13.77
N GLY A 264 16.99 -10.64 12.69
CA GLY A 264 17.64 -11.93 12.39
C GLY A 264 18.79 -12.26 13.33
N LEU A 265 19.67 -11.29 13.62
CA LEU A 265 20.80 -11.47 14.55
C LEU A 265 20.33 -11.79 15.97
N ASN A 266 19.27 -11.13 16.44
CA ASN A 266 18.73 -11.40 17.78
C ASN A 266 18.10 -12.80 17.91
N VAL A 267 17.52 -13.33 16.82
CA VAL A 267 16.91 -14.67 16.80
C VAL A 267 17.98 -15.77 16.77
N GLU A 268 19.09 -15.59 16.05
CA GLU A 268 20.22 -16.52 16.10
C GLU A 268 20.82 -16.59 17.51
N VAL A 269 20.97 -15.44 18.19
CA VAL A 269 21.49 -15.38 19.56
C VAL A 269 20.54 -16.02 20.57
N GLU A 270 19.22 -15.81 20.47
CA GLU A 270 18.24 -16.49 21.35
C GLU A 270 18.17 -18.01 21.08
N GLY A 271 18.33 -18.44 19.83
CA GLY A 271 18.31 -19.86 19.45
C GLY A 271 19.59 -20.63 19.85
N GLU A 272 20.74 -19.95 19.97
CA GLU A 272 21.98 -20.56 20.49
C GLU A 272 22.02 -20.67 22.03
N LEU A 273 21.14 -19.93 22.73
CA LEU A 273 21.06 -19.90 24.19
C LEU A 273 20.00 -20.83 24.79
N THR A 274 19.27 -21.59 23.97
CA THR A 274 18.27 -22.60 24.37
C THR A 274 18.68 -24.01 23.97
#